data_AF-A0A370HBC9-F1
#
_entry.id   AF-A0A370HBC9-F1
#
_cell.length_a   1.000
_cell.length_b   1.000
_cell.length_c   1.000
_cell.angle_alpha   90.00
_cell.angle_beta   90.00
_cell.angle_gamma   90.00
#
_symmetry.space_group_name_H-M   'P 1'
#
loop_
_entity.id
_entity.type
_entity.pdbx_description
1 polymer ?
#
loop_
_entity_poly.entity_id
_entity_poly.type
_entity_poly.pdbx_seq_one_letter_code
_entity_poly.pdbx_strand_id
1 'polypeptide(L)' 'MLDSDELDEGPRLLSTHYASPEEAVEMVKAAQVLGLGVRLHNQLRVEETNEEGEESATEEWIIDLLESPPEVEDE' A
#
# COMPACT_ATOMS: atom_id res chain seq x y z
N MET A 1 -4.46 16.83 -29.08
CA MET A 1 -3.62 15.89 -28.32
C MET A 1 -3.93 16.21 -26.87
N LEU A 2 -4.39 15.23 -26.09
CA LEU A 2 -4.44 15.41 -24.64
C LEU A 2 -2.98 15.31 -24.21
N ASP A 3 -2.46 16.39 -23.64
CA ASP A 3 -1.09 16.43 -23.13
C ASP A 3 -0.96 15.36 -22.04
N SER A 4 -0.06 14.41 -22.23
CA SER A 4 0.18 13.29 -21.31
C SER A 4 0.71 13.74 -19.93
N ASP A 5 0.85 15.05 -19.72
CA ASP A 5 1.36 15.69 -18.50
C ASP A 5 0.24 16.02 -17.47
N GLU A 6 -1.04 15.81 -17.78
CA GLU A 6 -2.17 15.92 -16.82
C GLU A 6 -2.36 14.65 -15.94
N LEU A 7 -1.39 13.73 -15.91
CA LEU A 7 -1.52 12.42 -15.22
C LEU A 7 -0.84 12.35 -13.83
N ASP A 8 -0.36 13.46 -13.26
CA ASP A 8 0.47 13.43 -12.05
C ASP A 8 -0.02 14.45 -10.98
N GLU A 9 -1.28 14.38 -10.57
CA GLU A 9 -1.84 15.20 -9.47
C GLU A 9 -1.55 14.63 -8.08
N GLY A 10 -0.50 13.83 -7.90
CA GLY A 10 -0.20 13.24 -6.60
C GLY A 10 1.28 12.93 -6.39
N PRO A 11 1.67 12.66 -5.14
CA PRO A 11 3.04 12.29 -4.83
C PRO A 11 3.49 11.07 -5.62
N ARG A 12 4.70 11.15 -6.18
CA ARG A 12 5.30 10.07 -6.95
C ARG A 12 5.43 8.79 -6.12
N LEU A 13 4.96 7.67 -6.67
CA LEU A 13 5.20 6.33 -6.13
C LEU A 13 6.69 5.96 -6.25
N LEU A 14 7.30 5.62 -5.12
CA LEU A 14 8.69 5.16 -5.02
C LEU A 14 8.79 3.63 -5.08
N SER A 15 7.93 2.93 -4.33
CA SER A 15 7.94 1.47 -4.20
C SER A 15 6.63 0.95 -3.61
N THR A 16 6.29 -0.29 -3.94
CA THR A 16 5.16 -1.03 -3.35
C THR A 16 5.69 -2.24 -2.57
N HIS A 17 5.20 -2.43 -1.35
CA HIS A 17 5.58 -3.54 -0.48
C HIS A 17 4.34 -4.32 -0.02
N TYR A 18 4.52 -5.63 0.14
CA TYR A 18 3.54 -6.53 0.73
C TYR A 18 4.09 -6.98 2.07
N ALA A 19 3.27 -6.88 3.12
CA ALA A 19 3.73 -7.05 4.50
C ALA A 19 2.65 -7.68 5.37
N SER A 20 3.08 -8.36 6.43
CA SER A 20 2.18 -8.68 7.54
C SER A 20 1.68 -7.40 8.23
N PRO A 21 0.63 -7.46 9.05
CA PRO A 21 0.18 -6.31 9.84
C PRO A 21 1.30 -5.69 10.70
N GLU A 22 2.13 -6.51 11.34
CA GLU A 22 3.22 -6.05 12.20
C GLU A 22 4.33 -5.36 11.40
N GLU A 23 4.70 -5.94 10.26
CA GLU A 23 5.69 -5.38 9.34
C GLU A 23 5.20 -4.05 8.76
N ALA A 24 3.92 -3.98 8.37
CA ALA A 24 3.30 -2.76 7.84
C ALA A 24 3.39 -1.60 8.84
N VAL A 25 3.14 -1.87 10.13
CA VAL A 25 3.25 -0.85 11.19
C VAL A 25 4.68 -0.31 11.29
N GLU A 26 5.69 -1.18 11.27
CA GLU A 26 7.09 -0.74 11.35
C GLU A 26 7.52 0.03 10.09
N MET A 27 7.04 -0.37 8.91
CA MET A 27 7.29 0.36 7.66
C MET A 27 6.66 1.75 7.66
N VAL A 28 5.43 1.90 8.16
CA VAL A 28 4.76 3.21 8.29
C VAL A 28 5.54 4.12 9.25
N LYS A 29 5.98 3.60 10.40
CA LYS A 29 6.81 4.36 11.35
C LYS A 29 8.12 4.81 10.70
N ALA A 30 8.78 3.93 9.96
CA ALA A 30 10.02 4.25 9.27
C ALA A 30 9.81 5.33 8.19
N ALA A 31 8.74 5.21 7.38
CA ALA A 31 8.37 6.20 6.37
C ALA A 31 8.13 7.59 7.00
N GLN A 32 7.43 7.63 8.15
CA GLN A 32 7.21 8.87 8.89
C GLN A 32 8.53 9.53 9.35
N VAL A 33 9.48 8.74 9.87
CA VAL A 33 10.81 9.26 10.28
C VAL A 33 11.59 9.82 9.09
N LEU A 34 11.40 9.26 7.90
CA LEU A 34 12.05 9.67 6.67
C LEU A 34 11.32 10.81 5.93
N GLY A 35 10.14 11.21 6.39
CA GLY A 35 9.32 12.23 5.73
C GLY A 35 8.68 11.78 4.42
N LEU A 36 8.52 10.47 4.22
CA LEU A 36 7.88 9.89 3.04
C LEU A 36 6.37 9.82 3.23
N GLY A 37 5.63 9.82 2.12
CA GLY A 37 4.22 9.50 2.12
C GLY A 37 3.97 8.01 2.13
N VAL A 38 2.80 7.60 2.63
CA VAL A 38 2.35 6.22 2.59
C VAL A 38 0.90 6.19 2.14
N ARG A 39 0.59 5.30 1.18
CA ARG A 39 -0.77 4.85 0.91
C ARG A 39 -0.88 3.38 1.30
N LEU A 40 -1.82 3.09 2.19
CA LEU A 40 -1.98 1.78 2.80
C LEU A 40 -3.30 1.18 2.33
N HIS A 41 -3.27 -0.06 1.85
CA HIS A 41 -4.46 -0.84 1.54
C HIS A 41 -4.30 -2.27 2.01
N ASN A 42 -5.42 -2.94 2.20
CA ASN A 42 -5.47 -4.30 2.71
C ASN A 42 -6.25 -5.18 1.72
N GLN A 43 -5.80 -6.42 1.58
CA GLN A 43 -6.52 -7.45 0.84
C GLN A 43 -6.50 -8.78 1.57
N LEU A 44 -7.51 -9.61 1.32
CA LEU A 44 -7.53 -11.00 1.74
C LEU A 44 -7.00 -11.86 0.60
N ARG A 45 -5.91 -12.56 0.84
CA ARG A 45 -5.36 -13.55 -0.10
C ARG A 45 -5.86 -14.93 0.30
N VAL A 46 -6.72 -15.51 -0.53
CA VAL A 46 -7.21 -16.89 -0.37
C VAL A 46 -6.06 -17.86 -0.63
N GLU A 47 -5.89 -18.82 0.27
CA GLU A 47 -4.87 -19.87 0.16
C GLU A 47 -5.44 -21.12 -0.53
N GLU A 48 -4.56 -22.03 -0.95
CA GLU A 48 -5.01 -23.30 -1.52
C GLU A 48 -5.77 -24.11 -0.46
N THR A 49 -6.90 -24.67 -0.87
CA THR A 49 -7.72 -25.54 -0.03
C THR A 49 -6.87 -26.69 0.50
N ASN A 50 -6.88 -26.90 1.81
CA ASN A 50 -6.12 -27.99 2.42
C ASN A 50 -6.71 -29.37 2.05
N GLU A 51 -6.03 -30.46 2.41
CA GLU A 51 -6.46 -31.83 2.12
C GLU A 51 -7.84 -32.20 2.74
N GLU A 52 -8.31 -31.39 3.70
CA GLU A 52 -9.59 -31.56 4.40
C GLU A 52 -10.73 -30.73 3.80
N GLY A 53 -10.44 -29.93 2.77
CA GLY A 53 -11.45 -29.09 2.10
C GLY A 53 -11.68 -27.74 2.78
N GLU A 54 -10.85 -27.34 3.74
CA GLU A 54 -10.98 -26.04 4.40
C GLU A 54 -10.29 -24.94 3.60
N GLU A 55 -11.00 -23.82 3.44
CA GLU A 55 -10.49 -22.60 2.83
C GLU A 55 -9.90 -21.69 3.92
N SER A 56 -8.61 -21.36 3.81
CA SER A 56 -7.97 -20.31 4.60
C SER A 56 -7.74 -19.06 3.75
N ALA A 57 -7.71 -17.91 4.42
CA ALA A 57 -7.31 -16.64 3.80
C ALA A 57 -6.38 -15.90 4.77
N THR A 58 -5.32 -15.33 4.22
CA THR A 58 -4.37 -14.52 4.98
C THR A 58 -4.56 -13.05 4.64
N GLU A 59 -4.58 -12.22 5.67
CA GLU A 59 -4.60 -10.77 5.54
C GLU A 59 -3.23 -10.27 5.05
N GLU A 60 -3.22 -9.52 3.96
CA GLU A 60 -2.02 -8.96 3.35
C GLU A 60 -2.15 -7.44 3.25
N TRP A 61 -1.15 -6.73 3.77
CA TRP A 61 -1.08 -5.28 3.70
C TRP A 61 -0.18 -4.85 2.56
N ILE A 62 -0.68 -3.93 1.75
CA ILE A 62 0.02 -3.36 0.62
C ILE A 62 0.33 -1.89 0.95
N ILE A 63 1.60 -1.56 0.87
CA ILE A 63 2.16 -0.27 1.28
C ILE A 63 2.83 0.35 0.08
N ASP A 64 2.24 1.43 -0.42
CA ASP A 64 2.83 2.29 -1.43
C ASP A 64 3.61 3.41 -0.71
N LEU A 65 4.92 3.43 -0.89
CA LEU A 65 5.79 4.51 -0.44
C LEU A 65 5.81 5.62 -1.47
N LEU A 66 5.53 6.84 -1.04
CA LEU A 66 5.41 8.01 -1.89
C LEU A 66 6.48 9.04 -1.53
N GLU A 67 6.88 9.90 -2.46
CA GLU A 67 7.90 10.93 -2.20
C GLU A 67 7.48 11.93 -1.12
N SER A 68 6.18 12.15 -0.96
CA SER A 68 5.56 13.03 0.01
C SER A 68 4.18 12.48 0.40
N PRO A 69 3.60 12.91 1.54
CA PRO A 69 2.27 12.49 1.94
C PRO A 69 1.22 12.79 0.86
N PRO A 70 0.26 11.89 0.60
CA PRO A 70 -0.81 12.13 -0.37
C PRO A 70 -1.61 13.36 0.06
N GLU A 71 -1.90 14.24 -0.89
CA GLU A 71 -2.82 15.35 -0.68
C GLU A 71 -4.24 14.78 -0.52
N VAL A 72 -4.95 15.25 0.51
CA VAL A 72 -6.37 14.98 0.68
C VAL A 72 -7.06 16.20 0.12
N GLU A 73 -7.84 16.05 -0.95
CA GLU A 73 -8.74 17.12 -1.38
C GLU A 73 -9.77 17.32 -0.27
N ASP A 74 -9.76 18.50 0.36
CA ASP A 74 -10.82 18.91 1.28
C ASP A 74 -12.10 19.11 0.44
N GLU A 75 -13.04 18.15 0.50
CA GLU A 75 -14.37 18.23 -0.14
C GLU A 75 -15.25 19.38 0.43
#